data_AF-A0A699KV14-F1
#
_entry.id   AF-A0A699KV14-F1
#
_cell.length_a   1.000
_cell.length_b   1.000
_cell.length_c   1.000
_cell.angle_alpha   90.00
_cell.angle_beta   90.00
_cell.angle_gamma   90.00
#
_symmetry.space_group_name_H-M   'P 1'
#
loop_
_entity.id
_entity.type
_entity.pdbx_description
1 polymer ?
#
loop_
_entity_poly.entity_id
_entity_poly.type
_entity_poly.pdbx_seq_one_letter_code
_entity_poly.pdbx_strand_id
1 'polypeptide(L)'
;IFSGKYLIRKCIRTIGVTKDCEVKFLETTFDSYGPNPFSKKKSRHGIRNHDIKIKSLDWGLRTIKVQNLCRLRVMKIKLMRNHKLEIVGVPNLRVFSYKSLDNLKKPLPFDVDSLRRLSHLCLGCVILNKDFSDMINSKFPFLESLTLCSIRFNPQNLDIRCLTVKRLSLQFEENMQYNVQVYAPRLVLFCYEGYTIPNLLFPTITPEQIKLSLRLDTPIELTIFLKMRNILNISSKFDIEILLKPSNSLVPLNTSLTELRKRVPIPATNVQQLSILSVSDHVLWENSLLFDTFFSICHPTYVKVYQNMGYKINTYHSREIMFREVMEKKIEKGNCCDLTGVEIKIPCNQHDKIHFSDGVINTVSAEWCSVEFELHWHSLIIQQKRGVLDRIRSLLSGYFCLRALYHTCC
;
A
#
# COMPACT_ATOMS: atom_id res chain seq x y z
N ILE A 1 7.52 36.28 -4.36
CA ILE A 1 7.96 34.96 -4.89
C ILE A 1 8.60 34.20 -3.73
N PHE A 2 7.83 33.44 -2.95
CA PHE A 2 8.34 32.38 -2.06
C PHE A 2 7.17 31.42 -1.78
N SER A 3 7.39 30.13 -2.02
CA SER A 3 6.37 29.08 -1.98
C SER A 3 6.03 28.68 -0.53
N GLY A 4 4.74 28.51 -0.24
CA GLY A 4 4.16 28.29 1.10
C GLY A 4 4.61 27.04 1.85
N LYS A 5 5.48 26.19 1.27
CA LYS A 5 6.08 25.04 1.97
C LYS A 5 7.14 25.45 3.00
N TYR A 6 7.79 26.61 2.83
CA TYR A 6 8.91 27.01 3.70
C TYR A 6 8.50 27.79 4.95
N LEU A 7 7.34 28.47 4.94
CA LEU A 7 6.94 29.33 6.07
C LEU A 7 6.58 28.52 7.33
N ILE A 8 5.85 27.42 7.18
CA ILE A 8 5.39 26.61 8.33
C ILE A 8 6.57 25.96 9.07
N ARG A 9 7.61 25.52 8.35
CA ARG A 9 8.81 24.94 8.97
C ARG A 9 9.67 25.96 9.72
N LYS A 10 9.70 27.22 9.26
CA LYS A 10 10.55 28.27 9.88
C LYS A 10 9.85 28.94 11.06
N CYS A 11 8.53 29.14 11.02
CA CYS A 11 7.77 29.65 12.16
C CYS A 11 7.84 28.73 13.39
N ILE A 12 7.81 27.40 13.18
CA ILE A 12 7.82 26.44 14.31
C ILE A 12 9.20 26.28 14.95
N ARG A 13 10.31 26.44 14.20
CA ARG A 13 11.67 26.32 14.76
C ARG A 13 12.14 27.52 15.59
N THR A 14 11.50 28.67 15.46
CA THR A 14 11.97 29.92 16.07
C THR A 14 11.19 30.30 17.33
N ILE A 15 10.09 29.60 17.62
CA ILE A 15 9.26 29.83 18.81
C ILE A 15 9.61 28.72 19.79
N GLY A 16 10.17 29.06 20.95
CA GLY A 16 10.26 28.15 22.08
C GLY A 16 8.86 27.65 22.42
N VAL A 17 8.54 26.41 22.02
CA VAL A 17 7.19 25.85 22.13
C VAL A 17 6.91 25.57 23.60
N THR A 18 6.17 26.47 24.24
CA THR A 18 5.60 26.26 25.58
C THR A 18 4.42 25.27 25.50
N LYS A 19 4.04 24.68 26.63
CA LYS A 19 3.16 23.49 26.77
C LYS A 19 1.72 23.60 26.22
N ASP A 20 1.33 24.70 25.59
CA ASP A 20 -0.05 24.98 25.14
C ASP A 20 -0.11 25.75 23.81
N CYS A 21 0.59 25.29 22.77
CA CYS A 21 0.53 25.93 21.45
C CYS A 21 -0.72 25.49 20.64
N GLU A 22 -1.41 26.47 20.06
CA GLU A 22 -2.54 26.31 19.13
C GLU A 22 -2.11 26.74 17.72
N VAL A 23 -2.37 25.90 16.71
CA VAL A 23 -2.19 26.30 15.31
C VAL A 23 -3.55 26.57 14.68
N LYS A 24 -3.76 27.83 14.27
CA LYS A 24 -4.95 28.27 13.54
C LYS A 24 -4.59 28.48 12.07
N PHE A 25 -5.31 27.80 11.18
CA PHE A 25 -5.30 28.12 9.75
C PHE A 25 -6.53 28.97 9.45
N LEU A 26 -6.30 30.23 9.06
CA LEU A 26 -7.33 31.20 8.71
C LEU A 26 -7.13 31.62 7.25
N GLU A 27 -8.23 31.73 6.50
CA GLU A 27 -8.23 32.47 5.24
C GLU A 27 -8.20 33.96 5.61
N THR A 28 -7.07 34.63 5.38
CA THR A 28 -7.02 36.09 5.55
C THR A 28 -7.72 36.72 4.36
N THR A 29 -8.95 37.18 4.58
CA THR A 29 -9.60 38.12 3.68
C THR A 29 -8.85 39.45 3.80
N PHE A 30 -8.07 39.80 2.78
CA PHE A 30 -7.60 41.16 2.65
C PHE A 30 -8.78 42.02 2.22
N ASP A 31 -9.44 42.65 3.19
CA ASP A 31 -10.38 43.74 2.91
C ASP A 31 -9.55 44.92 2.39
N SER A 32 -9.63 45.14 1.08
CA SER A 32 -9.00 46.30 0.46
C SER A 32 -9.79 47.56 0.81
N TYR A 33 -9.38 48.26 1.86
CA TYR A 33 -9.77 49.65 2.08
C TYR A 33 -9.02 50.57 1.11
N GLY A 34 -9.77 51.35 0.33
CA GLY A 34 -9.31 52.58 -0.33
C GLY A 34 -9.02 52.49 -1.84
N PRO A 35 -9.63 53.36 -2.68
CA PRO A 35 -9.27 53.47 -4.08
C PRO A 35 -7.93 54.19 -4.21
N ASN A 36 -6.90 53.51 -4.70
CA ASN A 36 -5.64 54.15 -5.06
C ASN A 36 -5.59 54.32 -6.59
N PRO A 37 -5.53 55.55 -7.15
CA PRO A 37 -5.68 55.78 -8.59
C PRO A 37 -4.48 55.37 -9.46
N PHE A 38 -3.40 54.82 -8.87
CA PHE A 38 -2.19 54.48 -9.61
C PHE A 38 -1.79 53.02 -9.38
N SER A 39 -2.42 52.09 -10.12
CA SER A 39 -2.00 50.69 -10.12
C SER A 39 -1.24 50.32 -11.40
N LYS A 40 0.10 50.29 -11.28
CA LYS A 40 0.93 49.45 -12.16
C LYS A 40 0.54 47.99 -11.92
N LYS A 41 0.23 47.26 -12.99
CA LYS A 41 -0.09 45.82 -13.02
C LYS A 41 0.95 44.99 -12.23
N LYS A 42 0.72 44.78 -10.93
CA LYS A 42 1.37 43.74 -10.15
C LYS A 42 0.47 42.50 -10.20
N SER A 43 0.96 41.45 -10.83
CA SER A 43 0.28 40.15 -10.91
C SER A 43 0.07 39.60 -9.50
N ARG A 44 -1.14 39.80 -8.96
CA ARG A 44 -1.59 39.14 -7.72
C ARG A 44 -1.74 37.65 -7.99
N HIS A 45 -0.66 36.89 -7.86
CA HIS A 45 -0.73 35.44 -7.71
C HIS A 45 -1.28 35.14 -6.32
N GLY A 46 -2.61 35.29 -6.18
CA GLY A 46 -3.33 34.84 -4.99
C GLY A 46 -3.09 33.35 -4.84
N ILE A 47 -2.46 32.95 -3.74
CA ILE A 47 -2.24 31.54 -3.41
C ILE A 47 -3.62 30.91 -3.24
N ARG A 48 -4.08 30.16 -4.24
CA ARG A 48 -5.32 29.40 -4.15
C ARG A 48 -5.06 28.17 -3.29
N ASN A 49 -5.35 28.28 -1.99
CA ASN A 49 -5.22 27.18 -1.04
C ASN A 49 -6.36 26.15 -1.24
N HIS A 50 -6.32 25.40 -2.34
CA HIS A 50 -7.28 24.32 -2.58
C HIS A 50 -6.94 23.05 -1.79
N ASP A 51 -5.66 22.89 -1.45
CA ASP A 51 -5.13 21.67 -0.82
C ASP A 51 -4.26 22.03 0.38
N ILE A 52 -4.54 21.40 1.53
CA ILE A 52 -3.69 21.47 2.73
C ILE A 52 -3.16 20.08 3.05
N LYS A 53 -1.84 19.99 3.19
CA LYS A 53 -1.14 18.77 3.61
C LYS A 53 -0.25 19.06 4.81
N ILE A 54 -0.66 18.56 5.96
CA ILE A 54 0.09 18.65 7.22
C ILE A 54 0.77 17.30 7.43
N LYS A 55 2.11 17.29 7.37
CA LYS A 55 2.92 16.10 7.66
C LYS A 55 3.73 16.32 8.94
N SER A 56 3.63 15.38 9.88
CA SER A 56 4.58 15.23 11.00
C SER A 56 4.77 16.52 11.78
N LEU A 57 3.80 16.82 12.64
CA LEU A 57 3.96 17.77 13.73
C LEU A 57 4.55 17.00 14.91
N ASP A 58 5.82 17.28 15.24
CA ASP A 58 6.47 16.76 16.43
C ASP A 58 6.50 17.84 17.53
N TRP A 59 5.93 17.44 18.67
CA TRP A 59 6.01 18.00 20.03
C TRP A 59 5.25 19.31 20.32
N GLY A 60 4.31 19.22 21.27
CA GLY A 60 3.74 20.36 22.02
C GLY A 60 2.34 20.84 21.62
N LEU A 61 1.87 20.54 20.40
CA LEU A 61 0.53 20.95 19.98
C LEU A 61 -0.52 20.06 20.63
N ARG A 62 -1.52 20.66 21.27
CA ARG A 62 -2.68 19.93 21.82
C ARG A 62 -3.87 19.95 20.86
N THR A 63 -4.03 21.06 20.15
CA THR A 63 -5.19 21.33 19.30
C THR A 63 -4.77 21.91 17.96
N ILE A 64 -5.36 21.38 16.88
CA ILE A 64 -5.24 21.89 15.51
C ILE A 64 -6.61 22.43 15.14
N LYS A 65 -6.69 23.73 14.82
CA LYS A 65 -7.94 24.35 14.36
C LYS A 65 -7.82 24.79 12.91
N VAL A 66 -8.77 24.35 12.09
CA VAL A 66 -8.90 24.71 10.68
C VAL A 66 -10.22 25.44 10.50
N GLN A 67 -10.14 26.74 10.23
CA GLN A 67 -11.30 27.62 10.28
C GLN A 67 -11.44 28.49 9.02
N ASN A 68 -12.68 28.63 8.55
CA ASN A 68 -13.07 29.57 7.50
C ASN A 68 -12.30 29.41 6.18
N LEU A 69 -11.93 28.18 5.82
CA LEU A 69 -11.25 27.88 4.56
C LEU A 69 -12.27 27.47 3.50
N CYS A 70 -13.03 28.45 3.00
CA CYS A 70 -14.17 28.21 2.11
C CYS A 70 -13.78 27.55 0.79
N ARG A 71 -12.51 27.67 0.36
CA ARG A 71 -12.02 27.10 -0.91
C ARG A 71 -11.26 25.78 -0.76
N LEU A 72 -11.08 25.29 0.47
CA LEU A 72 -10.36 24.06 0.74
C LEU A 72 -11.18 22.86 0.27
N ARG A 73 -10.59 22.05 -0.62
CA ARG A 73 -11.22 20.84 -1.17
C ARG A 73 -10.57 19.57 -0.66
N VAL A 74 -9.25 19.61 -0.41
CA VAL A 74 -8.48 18.46 0.03
C VAL A 74 -7.71 18.79 1.31
N MET A 75 -7.88 17.96 2.32
CA MET A 75 -7.18 18.10 3.59
C MET A 75 -6.59 16.74 4.00
N LYS A 76 -5.27 16.71 4.15
CA LYS A 76 -4.53 15.50 4.55
C LYS A 76 -3.68 15.79 5.78
N ILE A 77 -4.01 15.17 6.89
CA ILE A 77 -3.30 15.28 8.16
C ILE A 77 -2.68 13.92 8.50
N LYS A 78 -1.37 13.92 8.75
CA LYS A 78 -0.67 12.80 9.38
C LYS A 78 -0.03 13.27 10.68
N LEU A 79 -0.52 12.77 11.81
CA LEU A 79 -0.04 13.09 13.16
C LEU A 79 0.71 11.91 13.75
N MET A 80 1.74 12.21 14.55
CA MET A 80 2.45 11.20 15.32
C MET A 80 1.71 10.89 16.64
N ARG A 81 0.99 11.87 17.18
CA ARG A 81 0.24 11.75 18.44
C ARG A 81 -1.22 12.15 18.30
N ASN A 82 -2.02 11.80 19.30
CA ASN A 82 -3.41 12.24 19.38
C ASN A 82 -3.47 13.75 19.68
N HIS A 83 -4.00 14.52 18.72
CA HIS A 83 -4.30 15.95 18.89
C HIS A 83 -5.80 16.14 18.74
N LYS A 84 -6.38 17.13 19.44
CA LYS A 84 -7.75 17.58 19.17
C LYS A 84 -7.76 18.29 17.81
N LEU A 85 -8.69 17.95 16.93
CA LEU A 85 -8.81 18.55 15.62
C LEU A 85 -10.18 19.24 15.52
N GLU A 86 -10.20 20.56 15.36
CA GLU A 86 -11.44 21.30 15.17
C GLU A 86 -11.49 21.83 13.74
N ILE A 87 -12.51 21.42 12.99
CA ILE A 87 -12.74 21.87 11.61
C ILE A 87 -14.05 22.66 11.62
N VAL A 88 -13.99 23.97 11.38
CA VAL A 88 -15.16 24.86 11.42
C VAL A 88 -15.19 25.72 10.17
N GLY A 89 -16.34 25.86 9.52
CA GLY A 89 -16.45 26.75 8.35
C GLY A 89 -15.60 26.30 7.15
N VAL A 90 -15.58 24.99 6.85
CA VAL A 90 -14.89 24.43 5.67
C VAL A 90 -15.89 23.70 4.75
N PRO A 91 -16.89 24.42 4.19
CA PRO A 91 -18.07 23.80 3.56
C PRO A 91 -17.81 23.10 2.22
N ASN A 92 -16.63 23.29 1.61
CA ASN A 92 -16.28 22.73 0.30
C ASN A 92 -15.28 21.57 0.38
N LEU A 93 -14.99 21.09 1.59
CA LEU A 93 -14.09 19.96 1.78
C LEU A 93 -14.70 18.69 1.20
N ARG A 94 -13.97 18.07 0.26
CA ARG A 94 -14.41 16.88 -0.50
C ARG A 94 -13.58 15.64 -0.18
N VAL A 95 -12.31 15.84 0.14
CA VAL A 95 -11.35 14.77 0.46
C VAL A 95 -10.73 15.05 1.82
N PHE A 96 -10.94 14.16 2.77
CA PHE A 96 -10.34 14.24 4.08
C PHE A 96 -9.56 12.97 4.40
N SER A 97 -8.29 13.15 4.77
CA SER A 97 -7.44 12.06 5.23
C SER A 97 -6.84 12.43 6.57
N TYR A 98 -7.07 11.60 7.58
CA TYR A 98 -6.54 11.75 8.92
C TYR A 98 -5.88 10.44 9.33
N LYS A 99 -4.57 10.46 9.56
CA LYS A 99 -3.82 9.29 10.07
C LYS A 99 -3.07 9.70 11.34
N SER A 100 -3.45 9.12 12.47
CA SER A 100 -2.66 9.18 13.72
C SER A 100 -1.78 7.93 13.80
N LEU A 101 -0.56 8.02 14.32
CA LEU A 101 0.21 6.83 14.70
C LEU A 101 -0.17 6.34 16.10
N ASP A 102 -0.62 7.23 16.97
CA ASP A 102 -1.11 6.85 18.28
C ASP A 102 -2.50 6.23 18.16
N ASN A 103 -2.70 5.15 18.92
CA ASN A 103 -3.97 4.46 19.04
C ASN A 103 -5.02 5.46 19.53
N LEU A 104 -6.04 5.74 18.71
CA LEU A 104 -7.18 6.54 19.13
C LEU A 104 -7.99 5.73 20.15
N LYS A 105 -7.58 5.73 21.42
CA LYS A 105 -8.39 5.16 22.51
C LYS A 105 -9.71 5.91 22.74
N LYS A 106 -9.87 7.06 22.09
CA LYS A 106 -10.99 8.00 22.27
C LYS A 106 -11.75 8.15 20.95
N PRO A 107 -13.03 8.60 21.00
CA PRO A 107 -13.78 8.99 19.82
C PRO A 107 -12.99 9.93 18.93
N LEU A 108 -13.39 10.01 17.64
CA LEU A 108 -12.71 10.83 16.65
C LEU A 108 -12.46 12.25 17.21
N PRO A 109 -11.26 12.80 17.02
CA PRO A 109 -10.87 14.05 17.66
C PRO A 109 -11.52 15.29 17.05
N PHE A 110 -12.47 15.12 16.12
CA PHE A 110 -13.12 16.17 15.35
C PHE A 110 -14.62 15.94 15.23
N ASP A 111 -15.34 17.05 15.12
CA ASP A 111 -16.76 17.05 14.79
C ASP A 111 -16.97 16.64 13.33
N VAL A 112 -17.81 15.64 13.14
CA VAL A 112 -18.09 14.99 11.87
C VAL A 112 -19.18 15.75 11.10
N ASP A 113 -20.01 16.54 11.78
CA ASP A 113 -21.09 17.29 11.13
C ASP A 113 -20.56 18.35 10.15
N SER A 114 -19.36 18.86 10.41
CA SER A 114 -18.65 19.78 9.49
C SER A 114 -18.16 19.10 8.20
N LEU A 115 -18.27 17.77 8.09
CA LEU A 115 -17.73 16.95 7.01
C LEU A 115 -18.79 16.29 6.12
N ARG A 116 -20.06 16.69 6.21
CA ARG A 116 -21.19 16.06 5.48
C ARG A 116 -21.05 15.99 3.95
N ARG A 117 -20.24 16.88 3.35
CA ARG A 117 -20.01 16.96 1.89
C ARG A 117 -18.81 16.14 1.40
N LEU A 118 -18.19 15.34 2.27
CA LEU A 118 -17.08 14.49 1.89
C LEU A 118 -17.50 13.43 0.88
N SER A 119 -16.68 13.32 -0.15
CA SER A 119 -16.71 12.25 -1.16
C SER A 119 -15.67 11.17 -0.86
N HIS A 120 -14.56 11.53 -0.21
CA HIS A 120 -13.47 10.63 0.10
C HIS A 120 -13.04 10.82 1.55
N LEU A 121 -13.09 9.75 2.33
CA LEU A 121 -12.71 9.71 3.73
C LEU A 121 -11.63 8.64 3.94
N CYS A 122 -10.48 9.04 4.46
CA CYS A 122 -9.42 8.13 4.86
C CYS A 122 -9.06 8.35 6.33
N LEU A 123 -9.31 7.35 7.17
CA LEU A 123 -9.02 7.40 8.60
C LEU A 123 -7.98 6.34 8.95
N GLY A 124 -7.00 6.67 9.78
CA GLY A 124 -6.01 5.74 10.30
C GLY A 124 -6.10 5.59 11.82
N CYS A 125 -5.78 4.38 12.31
CA CYS A 125 -5.81 3.99 13.72
C CYS A 125 -7.18 4.12 14.36
N VAL A 126 -8.23 3.68 13.64
CA VAL A 126 -9.63 3.79 14.07
C VAL A 126 -10.01 2.59 14.93
N ILE A 127 -10.66 2.85 16.07
CA ILE A 127 -11.41 1.83 16.80
C ILE A 127 -12.81 1.79 16.22
N LEU A 128 -13.19 0.67 15.60
CA LEU A 128 -14.55 0.52 15.11
C LEU A 128 -15.41 -0.09 16.22
N ASN A 129 -16.37 0.70 16.66
CA ASN A 129 -17.44 0.29 17.55
C ASN A 129 -18.79 0.57 16.87
N LYS A 130 -19.89 0.32 17.58
CA LYS A 130 -21.24 0.60 17.07
C LYS A 130 -21.41 2.08 16.71
N ASP A 131 -20.94 2.99 17.58
CA ASP A 131 -21.03 4.44 17.36
C ASP A 131 -20.32 4.88 16.09
N PHE A 132 -19.15 4.30 15.78
CA PHE A 132 -18.43 4.58 14.54
C PHE A 132 -19.25 4.15 13.32
N SER A 133 -19.86 2.98 13.39
CA SER A 133 -20.68 2.44 12.29
C SER A 133 -21.90 3.35 12.08
N ASP A 134 -22.60 3.71 13.15
CA ASP A 134 -23.75 4.63 13.13
C ASP A 134 -23.36 6.01 12.58
N MET A 135 -22.19 6.51 12.96
CA MET A 135 -21.63 7.76 12.46
C MET A 135 -21.34 7.70 10.95
N ILE A 136 -20.64 6.68 10.48
CA ILE A 136 -20.32 6.53 9.04
C ILE A 136 -21.61 6.45 8.22
N ASN A 137 -22.58 5.67 8.69
CA ASN A 137 -23.84 5.43 7.99
C ASN A 137 -24.76 6.67 7.95
N SER A 138 -24.74 7.51 8.99
CA SER A 138 -25.65 8.66 9.10
C SER A 138 -25.05 9.99 8.63
N LYS A 139 -23.73 10.19 8.76
CA LYS A 139 -23.12 11.53 8.61
C LYS A 139 -22.55 11.82 7.22
N PHE A 140 -22.37 10.83 6.35
CA PHE A 140 -21.71 11.02 5.06
C PHE A 140 -22.58 10.59 3.86
N PRO A 141 -23.63 11.36 3.53
CA PRO A 141 -24.58 11.00 2.46
C PRO A 141 -23.98 11.01 1.04
N PHE A 142 -22.80 11.60 0.84
CA PHE A 142 -22.14 11.72 -0.47
C PHE A 142 -20.84 10.92 -0.56
N LEU A 143 -20.57 10.01 0.39
CA LEU A 143 -19.31 9.31 0.48
C LEU A 143 -19.17 8.29 -0.66
N GLU A 144 -18.21 8.50 -1.56
CA GLU A 144 -17.91 7.59 -2.66
C GLU A 144 -16.74 6.65 -2.34
N SER A 145 -15.82 7.07 -1.48
CA SER A 145 -14.65 6.29 -1.10
C SER A 145 -14.39 6.35 0.39
N LEU A 146 -14.31 5.18 1.03
CA LEU A 146 -13.97 5.01 2.43
C LEU A 146 -12.70 4.16 2.55
N THR A 147 -11.71 4.66 3.28
CA THR A 147 -10.47 3.94 3.57
C THR A 147 -10.21 3.97 5.07
N LEU A 148 -10.18 2.80 5.69
CA LEU A 148 -9.92 2.62 7.11
C LEU A 148 -8.60 1.88 7.26
N CYS A 149 -7.59 2.59 7.75
CA CYS A 149 -6.24 2.06 7.99
C CYS A 149 -6.05 1.72 9.47
N SER A 150 -5.23 0.71 9.74
CA SER A 150 -4.83 0.35 11.10
C SER A 150 -6.04 0.14 12.03
N ILE A 151 -7.02 -0.58 11.52
CA ILE A 151 -8.27 -0.85 12.22
C ILE A 151 -7.96 -1.71 13.44
N ARG A 152 -8.52 -1.29 14.59
CA ARG A 152 -8.66 -2.12 15.78
C ARG A 152 -10.12 -2.33 16.08
N PHE A 153 -10.46 -3.54 16.50
CA PHE A 153 -11.84 -3.96 16.44
C PHE A 153 -12.31 -4.59 17.75
N ASN A 154 -13.43 -4.06 18.26
CA ASN A 154 -14.11 -4.54 19.45
C ASN A 154 -15.57 -4.07 19.34
N PRO A 155 -16.53 -4.83 18.75
CA PRO A 155 -16.76 -6.31 18.80
C PRO A 155 -16.29 -7.08 17.55
N GLN A 156 -16.73 -8.35 17.32
CA GLN A 156 -16.29 -9.23 16.20
C GLN A 156 -17.00 -8.99 14.83
N ASN A 157 -18.08 -8.20 14.78
CA ASN A 157 -18.88 -7.99 13.57
C ASN A 157 -18.88 -6.53 13.12
N LEU A 158 -18.35 -6.24 11.92
CA LEU A 158 -18.32 -4.92 11.30
C LEU A 158 -19.44 -4.81 10.27
N ASP A 159 -20.38 -3.90 10.48
CA ASP A 159 -21.47 -3.61 9.54
C ASP A 159 -21.31 -2.21 8.95
N ILE A 160 -21.06 -2.14 7.64
CA ILE A 160 -20.91 -0.89 6.89
C ILE A 160 -22.11 -0.73 5.96
N ARG A 161 -22.93 0.30 6.20
CA ARG A 161 -24.15 0.59 5.42
C ARG A 161 -24.03 1.95 4.73
N CYS A 162 -23.36 1.96 3.59
CA CYS A 162 -23.07 3.19 2.85
C CYS A 162 -23.57 3.08 1.41
N LEU A 163 -24.72 3.68 1.12
CA LEU A 163 -25.40 3.56 -0.18
C LEU A 163 -24.60 4.14 -1.35
N THR A 164 -23.79 5.17 -1.09
CA THR A 164 -23.04 5.89 -2.13
C THR A 164 -21.62 5.38 -2.34
N VAL A 165 -21.11 4.52 -1.45
CA VAL A 165 -19.71 4.08 -1.49
C VAL A 165 -19.49 3.18 -2.70
N LYS A 166 -18.53 3.60 -3.54
CA LYS A 166 -18.03 2.87 -4.71
C LYS A 166 -16.72 2.15 -4.43
N ARG A 167 -15.93 2.65 -3.48
CA ARG A 167 -14.62 2.11 -3.11
C ARG A 167 -14.50 1.99 -1.60
N LEU A 168 -14.33 0.77 -1.12
CA LEU A 168 -14.10 0.48 0.30
C LEU A 168 -12.73 -0.15 0.47
N SER A 169 -11.92 0.38 1.38
CA SER A 169 -10.62 -0.19 1.74
C SER A 169 -10.53 -0.36 3.24
N LEU A 170 -10.25 -1.57 3.69
CA LEU A 170 -10.08 -1.94 5.09
C LEU A 170 -8.69 -2.53 5.29
N GLN A 171 -7.95 -2.02 6.27
CA GLN A 171 -6.64 -2.54 6.66
C GLN A 171 -6.63 -2.81 8.16
N PHE A 172 -6.57 -4.10 8.52
CA PHE A 172 -6.54 -4.59 9.88
C PHE A 172 -5.10 -4.84 10.33
N GLU A 173 -4.79 -4.45 11.57
CA GLU A 173 -3.47 -4.65 12.18
C GLU A 173 -3.39 -5.84 13.14
N GLU A 174 -4.52 -6.45 13.46
CA GLU A 174 -4.62 -7.52 14.44
C GLU A 174 -4.88 -8.86 13.73
N ASN A 175 -4.33 -9.93 14.30
CA ASN A 175 -4.52 -11.30 13.83
C ASN A 175 -5.75 -11.93 14.49
N MET A 176 -6.92 -11.34 14.23
CA MET A 176 -8.20 -11.86 14.72
C MET A 176 -9.10 -12.22 13.55
N GLN A 177 -10.08 -13.09 13.78
CA GLN A 177 -11.12 -13.38 12.80
C GLN A 177 -12.21 -12.31 12.87
N TYR A 178 -12.53 -11.74 11.71
CA TYR A 178 -13.53 -10.69 11.58
C TYR A 178 -14.68 -11.14 10.70
N ASN A 179 -15.89 -10.79 11.09
CA ASN A 179 -17.05 -10.84 10.19
C ASN A 179 -17.29 -9.43 9.68
N VAL A 180 -17.25 -9.25 8.36
CA VAL A 180 -17.43 -7.95 7.72
C VAL A 180 -18.63 -8.05 6.78
N GLN A 181 -19.69 -7.34 7.14
CA GLN A 181 -20.89 -7.20 6.35
C GLN A 181 -20.90 -5.82 5.70
N VAL A 182 -21.03 -5.78 4.37
CA VAL A 182 -20.99 -4.54 3.61
C VAL A 182 -22.28 -4.38 2.80
N TYR A 183 -23.12 -3.45 3.24
CA TYR A 183 -24.29 -2.98 2.51
C TYR A 183 -23.94 -1.71 1.73
N ALA A 184 -23.42 -1.89 0.52
CA ALA A 184 -23.04 -0.81 -0.39
C ALA A 184 -23.41 -1.19 -1.84
N PRO A 185 -24.66 -0.93 -2.29
CA PRO A 185 -25.14 -1.36 -3.61
C PRO A 185 -24.37 -0.76 -4.80
N ARG A 186 -23.58 0.30 -4.58
CA ARG A 186 -22.76 0.93 -5.61
C ARG A 186 -21.28 0.53 -5.54
N LEU A 187 -20.95 -0.46 -4.71
CA LEU A 187 -19.57 -0.88 -4.48
C LEU A 187 -19.00 -1.55 -5.73
N VAL A 188 -17.97 -0.93 -6.30
CA VAL A 188 -17.25 -1.45 -7.48
C VAL A 188 -15.96 -2.13 -7.03
N LEU A 189 -15.26 -1.53 -6.07
CA LEU A 189 -13.95 -1.98 -5.62
C LEU A 189 -13.92 -2.17 -4.10
N PHE A 190 -13.55 -3.36 -3.67
CA PHE A 190 -13.27 -3.66 -2.28
C PHE A 190 -11.79 -4.03 -2.11
N CYS A 191 -11.09 -3.36 -1.20
CA CYS A 191 -9.71 -3.65 -0.85
C CYS A 191 -9.64 -4.11 0.61
N TYR A 192 -9.00 -5.24 0.84
CA TYR A 192 -8.73 -5.76 2.17
C TYR A 192 -7.22 -5.91 2.36
N GLU A 193 -6.72 -5.51 3.51
CA GLU A 193 -5.37 -5.80 3.96
C GLU A 193 -5.38 -6.30 5.41
N GLY A 194 -4.70 -7.40 5.72
CA GLY A 194 -4.68 -7.94 7.07
C GLY A 194 -3.92 -9.24 7.21
N TYR A 195 -3.94 -9.83 8.40
CA TYR A 195 -3.24 -11.08 8.72
C TYR A 195 -4.09 -12.33 8.46
N THR A 196 -5.41 -12.20 8.61
CA THR A 196 -6.37 -13.27 8.36
C THR A 196 -7.29 -12.91 7.22
N ILE A 197 -7.97 -13.92 6.68
CA ILE A 197 -9.06 -13.69 5.75
C ILE A 197 -10.36 -13.50 6.54
N PRO A 198 -11.04 -12.34 6.43
CA PRO A 198 -12.29 -12.10 7.13
C PRO A 198 -13.43 -12.89 6.47
N ASN A 199 -14.48 -13.17 7.23
CA ASN A 199 -15.74 -13.63 6.66
C ASN A 199 -16.44 -12.43 6.03
N LEU A 200 -16.38 -12.33 4.70
CA LEU A 200 -17.01 -11.24 3.95
C LEU A 200 -18.44 -11.61 3.55
N LEU A 201 -19.38 -10.68 3.78
CA LEU A 201 -20.75 -10.79 3.31
C LEU A 201 -21.17 -9.51 2.59
N PHE A 202 -21.67 -9.67 1.35
CA PHE A 202 -22.20 -8.58 0.52
C PHE A 202 -23.69 -8.84 0.22
N PRO A 203 -24.63 -8.35 1.05
CA PRO A 203 -26.05 -8.68 0.92
C PRO A 203 -26.75 -8.09 -0.31
N THR A 204 -26.12 -7.15 -1.03
CA THR A 204 -26.74 -6.41 -2.14
C THR A 204 -26.16 -6.85 -3.47
N ILE A 205 -25.01 -6.30 -3.81
CA ILE A 205 -24.29 -6.56 -5.04
C ILE A 205 -22.86 -6.90 -4.66
N THR A 206 -22.34 -7.98 -5.23
CA THR A 206 -20.94 -8.35 -5.05
C THR A 206 -20.07 -7.34 -5.80
N PRO A 207 -18.96 -6.87 -5.21
CA PRO A 207 -18.09 -5.92 -5.88
C PRO A 207 -17.52 -6.52 -7.17
N GLU A 208 -17.38 -5.69 -8.20
CA GLU A 208 -16.79 -6.11 -9.49
C GLU A 208 -15.37 -6.65 -9.29
N GLN A 209 -14.60 -5.97 -8.44
CA GLN A 209 -13.22 -6.32 -8.12
C GLN A 209 -12.95 -6.34 -6.61
N ILE A 210 -12.24 -7.39 -6.17
CA ILE A 210 -11.68 -7.50 -4.83
C ILE A 210 -10.16 -7.50 -4.90
N LYS A 211 -9.51 -6.66 -4.10
CA LYS A 211 -8.06 -6.69 -3.86
C LYS A 211 -7.79 -7.21 -2.46
N LEU A 212 -7.08 -8.32 -2.35
CA LEU A 212 -6.79 -9.01 -1.10
C LEU A 212 -5.30 -8.98 -0.81
N SER A 213 -4.86 -8.22 0.19
CA SER A 213 -3.47 -8.15 0.63
C SER A 213 -3.30 -8.87 1.97
N LEU A 214 -2.78 -10.09 1.95
CA LEU A 214 -2.55 -10.90 3.15
C LEU A 214 -1.13 -10.75 3.64
N ARG A 215 -0.97 -10.50 4.94
CA ARG A 215 0.32 -10.49 5.63
C ARG A 215 0.43 -11.80 6.38
N LEU A 216 1.23 -12.74 5.88
CA LEU A 216 1.42 -14.03 6.55
C LEU A 216 2.62 -13.91 7.49
N ASP A 217 2.33 -13.67 8.77
CA ASP A 217 3.31 -13.60 9.86
C ASP A 217 3.06 -14.65 10.96
N THR A 218 2.18 -15.61 10.69
CA THR A 218 2.02 -16.86 11.43
C THR A 218 2.19 -18.06 10.51
N PRO A 219 2.42 -19.27 11.06
CA PRO A 219 2.37 -20.50 10.28
C PRO A 219 1.10 -20.57 9.43
N ILE A 220 1.25 -20.97 8.16
CA ILE A 220 0.15 -20.96 7.21
C ILE A 220 -0.68 -22.22 7.43
N GLU A 221 -1.91 -22.04 7.91
CA GLU A 221 -2.84 -23.14 8.13
C GLU A 221 -3.70 -23.41 6.89
N LEU A 222 -4.17 -24.66 6.74
CA LEU A 222 -5.16 -25.06 5.73
C LEU A 222 -6.42 -24.19 5.74
N THR A 223 -6.80 -23.70 6.91
CA THR A 223 -8.00 -22.87 7.11
C THR A 223 -7.93 -21.56 6.31
N ILE A 224 -6.74 -20.97 6.14
CA ILE A 224 -6.54 -19.76 5.35
C ILE A 224 -6.89 -20.03 3.89
N PHE A 225 -6.43 -21.15 3.35
CA PHE A 225 -6.68 -21.55 1.97
C PHE A 225 -8.15 -21.85 1.68
N LEU A 226 -8.84 -22.53 2.60
CA LEU A 226 -10.28 -22.76 2.48
C LEU A 226 -11.07 -21.44 2.54
N LYS A 227 -10.69 -20.52 3.44
CA LYS A 227 -11.29 -19.18 3.51
C LYS A 227 -11.03 -18.38 2.24
N MET A 228 -9.81 -18.45 1.70
CA MET A 228 -9.44 -17.82 0.44
C MET A 228 -10.31 -18.34 -0.70
N ARG A 229 -10.50 -19.67 -0.81
CA ARG A 229 -11.36 -20.26 -1.83
C ARG A 229 -12.80 -19.75 -1.73
N ASN A 230 -13.33 -19.66 -0.52
CA ASN A 230 -14.68 -19.14 -0.29
C ASN A 230 -14.80 -17.67 -0.73
N ILE A 231 -13.80 -16.84 -0.41
CA ILE A 231 -13.78 -15.45 -0.88
C ILE A 231 -13.70 -15.38 -2.39
N LEU A 232 -12.88 -16.21 -3.04
CA LEU A 232 -12.72 -16.21 -4.48
C LEU A 232 -14.03 -16.50 -5.23
N ASN A 233 -15.05 -17.06 -4.59
CA ASN A 233 -16.37 -17.24 -5.21
C ASN A 233 -17.26 -15.98 -5.18
N ILE A 234 -16.84 -14.91 -4.49
CA ILE A 234 -17.68 -13.73 -4.27
C ILE A 234 -17.65 -12.77 -5.46
N SER A 235 -16.50 -12.55 -6.10
CA SER A 235 -16.31 -11.50 -7.10
C SER A 235 -15.87 -12.06 -8.45
N SER A 236 -16.08 -11.30 -9.52
CA SER A 236 -15.64 -11.68 -10.87
C SER A 236 -14.16 -11.43 -11.13
N LYS A 237 -13.50 -10.58 -10.34
CA LYS A 237 -12.09 -10.20 -10.53
C LYS A 237 -11.37 -10.10 -9.18
N PHE A 238 -10.23 -10.77 -9.08
CA PHE A 238 -9.37 -10.72 -7.91
C PHE A 238 -7.94 -10.28 -8.23
N ASP A 239 -7.43 -9.39 -7.40
CA ASP A 239 -6.00 -9.16 -7.25
C ASP A 239 -5.59 -9.62 -5.86
N ILE A 240 -4.63 -10.53 -5.78
CA ILE A 240 -4.11 -11.05 -4.52
C ILE A 240 -2.68 -10.55 -4.34
N GLU A 241 -2.37 -10.07 -3.15
CA GLU A 241 -1.04 -9.72 -2.70
C GLU A 241 -0.73 -10.49 -1.43
N ILE A 242 0.38 -11.23 -1.40
CA ILE A 242 0.84 -12.01 -0.27
C ILE A 242 2.16 -11.41 0.21
N LEU A 243 2.15 -10.81 1.39
CA LEU A 243 3.34 -10.33 2.09
C LEU A 243 3.79 -11.40 3.08
N LEU A 244 5.01 -11.91 2.89
CA LEU A 244 5.61 -12.90 3.78
C LEU A 244 6.69 -12.25 4.63
N LYS A 245 6.61 -12.45 5.95
CA LYS A 245 7.59 -11.90 6.89
C LYS A 245 8.66 -12.95 7.28
N PRO A 246 9.88 -12.50 7.62
CA PRO A 246 11.02 -13.38 7.96
C PRO A 246 10.85 -14.17 9.26
N SER A 247 10.00 -13.69 10.17
CA SER A 247 9.91 -14.15 11.55
C SER A 247 9.34 -15.56 11.69
N ASN A 248 8.88 -16.15 10.59
CA ASN A 248 8.27 -17.46 10.59
C ASN A 248 9.32 -18.45 10.14
N SER A 249 9.78 -19.29 11.07
CA SER A 249 10.05 -20.66 10.67
C SER A 249 8.75 -21.14 10.01
N LEU A 250 8.73 -21.16 8.68
CA LEU A 250 7.64 -21.76 7.92
C LEU A 250 7.65 -23.23 8.30
N VAL A 251 6.94 -23.56 9.38
CA VAL A 251 6.64 -24.95 9.70
C VAL A 251 6.04 -25.51 8.42
N PRO A 252 6.59 -26.61 7.88
CA PRO A 252 6.10 -27.18 6.64
C PRO A 252 4.58 -27.28 6.73
N LEU A 253 3.88 -26.88 5.66
CA LEU A 253 2.45 -27.12 5.54
C LEU A 253 2.19 -28.59 5.87
N ASN A 254 1.70 -28.86 7.07
CA ASN A 254 1.48 -30.25 7.54
C ASN A 254 0.26 -30.87 6.85
N THR A 255 -0.28 -30.21 5.84
CA THR A 255 -1.43 -30.66 5.08
C THR A 255 -0.96 -31.24 3.75
N SER A 256 -1.39 -32.47 3.47
CA SER A 256 -1.19 -33.08 2.16
C SER A 256 -1.91 -32.26 1.08
N LEU A 257 -1.20 -31.85 0.02
CA LEU A 257 -1.80 -31.24 -1.17
C LEU A 257 -2.96 -32.08 -1.73
N THR A 258 -2.88 -33.41 -1.59
CA THR A 258 -3.95 -34.33 -2.00
C THR A 258 -5.24 -34.06 -1.24
N GLU A 259 -5.16 -33.77 0.06
CA GLU A 259 -6.33 -33.43 0.87
C GLU A 259 -6.92 -32.07 0.47
N LEU A 260 -6.06 -31.09 0.23
CA LEU A 260 -6.49 -29.78 -0.27
C LEU A 260 -7.24 -29.90 -1.61
N ARG A 261 -6.68 -30.63 -2.57
CA ARG A 261 -7.31 -30.85 -3.89
C ARG A 261 -8.62 -31.62 -3.79
N LYS A 262 -8.76 -32.54 -2.83
CA LYS A 262 -10.04 -33.21 -2.55
C LYS A 262 -11.10 -32.23 -2.03
N ARG A 263 -10.70 -31.24 -1.22
CA ARG A 263 -11.61 -30.21 -0.69
C ARG A 263 -11.88 -29.07 -1.67
N VAL A 264 -10.94 -28.78 -2.56
CA VAL A 264 -11.01 -27.72 -3.57
C VAL A 264 -10.74 -28.32 -4.95
N PRO A 265 -11.74 -28.98 -5.57
CA PRO A 265 -11.51 -29.75 -6.78
C PRO A 265 -11.28 -28.87 -8.01
N ILE A 266 -11.83 -27.65 -8.02
CA ILE A 266 -11.72 -26.72 -9.14
C ILE A 266 -11.04 -25.44 -8.63
N PRO A 267 -9.92 -25.03 -9.23
CA PRO A 267 -9.25 -23.78 -8.90
C PRO A 267 -10.03 -22.57 -9.42
N ALA A 268 -9.91 -21.45 -8.72
CA ALA A 268 -10.53 -20.18 -9.07
C ALA A 268 -9.83 -19.53 -10.28
N THR A 269 -10.54 -19.30 -11.38
CA THR A 269 -9.99 -18.72 -12.63
C THR A 269 -10.18 -17.20 -12.75
N ASN A 270 -10.85 -16.59 -11.78
CA ASN A 270 -11.15 -15.16 -11.71
C ASN A 270 -10.03 -14.33 -11.05
N VAL A 271 -8.88 -14.94 -10.76
CA VAL A 271 -7.71 -14.24 -10.24
C VAL A 271 -6.95 -13.63 -11.41
N GLN A 272 -6.95 -12.30 -11.49
CA GLN A 272 -6.23 -11.58 -12.54
C GLN A 272 -4.74 -11.51 -12.20
N GLN A 273 -4.41 -11.12 -10.97
CA GLN A 273 -3.03 -10.94 -10.53
C GLN A 273 -2.79 -11.60 -9.18
N LEU A 274 -1.72 -12.38 -9.07
CA LEU A 274 -1.13 -12.84 -7.81
C LEU A 274 0.23 -12.17 -7.62
N SER A 275 0.38 -11.41 -6.54
CA SER A 275 1.61 -10.72 -6.19
C SER A 275 2.18 -11.32 -4.93
N ILE A 276 3.47 -11.66 -4.94
CA ILE A 276 4.12 -12.26 -3.77
C ILE A 276 5.32 -11.39 -3.41
N LEU A 277 5.28 -10.83 -2.21
CA LEU A 277 6.30 -9.96 -1.66
C LEU A 277 7.00 -10.68 -0.52
N SER A 278 8.25 -11.09 -0.75
CA SER A 278 9.10 -11.72 0.26
C SER A 278 10.00 -10.69 0.94
N VAL A 279 10.08 -10.75 2.27
CA VAL A 279 10.97 -9.91 3.08
C VAL A 279 12.24 -10.65 3.53
N SER A 280 12.36 -11.97 3.31
CA SER A 280 13.48 -12.79 3.82
C SER A 280 14.19 -13.64 2.78
N ASP A 281 15.43 -14.02 3.13
CA ASP A 281 16.36 -14.81 2.32
C ASP A 281 15.86 -16.26 2.08
N HIS A 282 15.46 -16.47 0.83
CA HIS A 282 15.59 -17.64 -0.06
C HIS A 282 15.36 -19.09 0.41
N VAL A 283 15.84 -19.53 1.57
CA VAL A 283 15.97 -20.99 1.84
C VAL A 283 14.63 -21.68 2.16
N LEU A 284 13.64 -20.95 2.67
CA LEU A 284 12.37 -21.56 3.10
C LEU A 284 11.41 -21.90 1.95
N TRP A 285 11.75 -21.57 0.71
CA TRP A 285 10.85 -21.69 -0.44
C TRP A 285 11.07 -22.93 -1.27
N GLU A 286 12.30 -23.41 -1.35
CA GLU A 286 12.73 -24.50 -2.23
C GLU A 286 11.94 -25.79 -2.01
N ASN A 287 11.48 -26.00 -0.79
CA ASN A 287 10.71 -27.18 -0.40
C ASN A 287 9.30 -26.83 0.08
N SER A 288 8.83 -25.60 -0.14
CA SER A 288 7.55 -25.15 0.37
C SER A 288 6.41 -25.49 -0.59
N LEU A 289 5.44 -26.27 -0.10
CA LEU A 289 4.18 -26.54 -0.80
C LEU A 289 3.28 -25.29 -0.95
N LEU A 290 3.76 -24.10 -0.57
CA LEU A 290 2.99 -22.86 -0.58
C LEU A 290 2.50 -22.50 -1.98
N PHE A 291 3.38 -22.51 -2.98
CA PHE A 291 3.01 -22.19 -4.36
C PHE A 291 2.05 -23.23 -4.92
N ASP A 292 2.39 -24.51 -4.77
CA ASP A 292 1.50 -25.62 -5.16
C ASP A 292 0.11 -25.46 -4.55
N THR A 293 0.04 -25.00 -3.30
CA THR A 293 -1.20 -24.77 -2.60
C THR A 293 -1.97 -23.58 -3.20
N PHE A 294 -1.32 -22.44 -3.42
CA PHE A 294 -1.97 -21.28 -4.08
C PHE A 294 -2.46 -21.62 -5.48
N PHE A 295 -1.63 -22.28 -6.30
CA PHE A 295 -1.99 -22.68 -7.65
C PHE A 295 -3.06 -23.78 -7.67
N SER A 296 -3.12 -24.64 -6.64
CA SER A 296 -4.22 -25.60 -6.50
C SER A 296 -5.56 -24.93 -6.14
N ILE A 297 -5.56 -23.71 -5.60
CA ILE A 297 -6.77 -22.99 -5.18
C ILE A 297 -7.19 -21.94 -6.22
N CYS A 298 -6.23 -21.38 -6.96
CA CYS A 298 -6.48 -20.35 -7.95
C CYS A 298 -5.51 -20.43 -9.14
N HIS A 299 -5.99 -20.03 -10.30
CA HIS A 299 -5.22 -19.88 -11.54
C HIS A 299 -5.10 -18.40 -11.88
N PRO A 300 -4.07 -17.71 -11.35
CA PRO A 300 -3.85 -16.32 -11.68
C PRO A 300 -3.51 -16.18 -13.17
N THR A 301 -4.12 -15.23 -13.87
CA THR A 301 -3.69 -14.86 -15.24
C THR A 301 -2.26 -14.29 -15.24
N TYR A 302 -1.87 -13.68 -14.13
CA TYR A 302 -0.63 -12.94 -14.06
C TYR A 302 0.02 -13.06 -12.69
N VAL A 303 1.33 -13.34 -12.65
CA VAL A 303 2.07 -13.51 -11.40
C VAL A 303 3.19 -12.47 -11.31
N LYS A 304 3.19 -11.70 -10.22
CA LYS A 304 4.25 -10.76 -9.86
C LYS A 304 4.99 -11.25 -8.64
N VAL A 305 6.31 -11.16 -8.68
CA VAL A 305 7.16 -11.49 -7.53
C VAL A 305 8.03 -10.29 -7.22
N TYR A 306 7.94 -9.83 -5.98
CA TYR A 306 8.73 -8.74 -5.47
C TYR A 306 9.65 -9.27 -4.37
N GLN A 307 10.93 -8.93 -4.49
CA GLN A 307 11.88 -9.07 -3.40
C GLN A 307 12.02 -7.71 -2.74
N ASN A 308 11.93 -7.68 -1.41
CA ASN A 308 12.12 -6.43 -0.69
C ASN A 308 13.57 -5.97 -0.86
N MET A 309 13.74 -4.84 -1.57
CA MET A 309 15.02 -4.26 -2.01
C MET A 309 15.94 -3.79 -0.86
N GLY A 310 15.51 -3.96 0.40
CA GLY A 310 16.30 -3.62 1.57
C GLY A 310 17.52 -4.51 1.80
N TYR A 311 17.51 -5.74 1.26
CA TYR A 311 18.58 -6.72 1.43
C TYR A 311 19.21 -7.04 0.07
N LYS A 312 20.49 -6.70 -0.10
CA LYS A 312 21.23 -6.80 -1.37
C LYS A 312 21.79 -8.21 -1.67
N ILE A 313 21.40 -9.24 -0.93
CA ILE A 313 22.06 -10.55 -0.99
C ILE A 313 21.09 -11.58 -1.60
N ASN A 314 21.51 -12.20 -2.71
CA ASN A 314 20.94 -13.38 -3.39
C ASN A 314 19.56 -13.32 -4.07
N THR A 315 19.22 -12.21 -4.71
CA THR A 315 18.00 -12.04 -5.54
C THR A 315 17.80 -13.09 -6.66
N TYR A 316 18.87 -13.72 -7.16
CA TYR A 316 18.79 -14.67 -8.27
C TYR A 316 18.15 -16.01 -7.91
N HIS A 317 18.45 -16.57 -6.75
CA HIS A 317 18.10 -17.96 -6.42
C HIS A 317 16.58 -18.17 -6.34
N SER A 318 15.86 -17.31 -5.61
CA SER A 318 14.38 -17.42 -5.56
C SER A 318 13.67 -17.09 -6.87
N ARG A 319 14.30 -16.36 -7.79
CA ARG A 319 13.74 -16.15 -9.14
C ARG A 319 13.85 -17.43 -9.95
N GLU A 320 15.01 -18.08 -9.87
CA GLU A 320 15.25 -19.37 -10.52
C GLU A 320 14.33 -20.46 -9.96
N ILE A 321 14.20 -20.58 -8.63
CA ILE A 321 13.30 -21.57 -8.01
C ILE A 321 11.86 -21.37 -8.42
N MET A 322 11.35 -20.12 -8.43
CA MET A 322 9.96 -19.88 -8.84
C MET A 322 9.76 -20.11 -10.33
N PHE A 323 10.69 -19.67 -11.15
CA PHE A 323 10.64 -19.94 -12.59
C PHE A 323 10.68 -21.44 -12.84
N ARG A 324 11.56 -22.16 -12.14
CA ARG A 324 11.69 -23.62 -12.18
C ARG A 324 10.39 -24.30 -11.76
N GLU A 325 9.86 -23.98 -10.59
CA GLU A 325 8.61 -24.53 -10.06
C GLU A 325 7.39 -24.26 -10.96
N VAL A 326 7.28 -23.06 -11.53
CA VAL A 326 6.15 -22.72 -12.41
C VAL A 326 6.33 -23.29 -13.82
N MET A 327 7.55 -23.32 -14.36
CA MET A 327 7.82 -23.73 -15.74
C MET A 327 8.08 -25.23 -15.89
N GLU A 328 8.85 -25.86 -15.00
CA GLU A 328 9.13 -27.30 -15.07
C GLU A 328 7.86 -28.13 -14.75
N LYS A 329 7.01 -27.68 -13.81
CA LYS A 329 5.74 -28.37 -13.52
C LYS A 329 4.71 -28.25 -14.65
N LYS A 330 4.81 -27.22 -15.50
CA LYS A 330 4.03 -27.10 -16.74
C LYS A 330 4.44 -28.17 -17.77
N ILE A 331 5.69 -28.63 -17.71
CA ILE A 331 6.28 -29.59 -18.65
C ILE A 331 6.09 -31.03 -18.17
N GLU A 332 6.30 -31.32 -16.88
CA GLU A 332 6.36 -32.71 -16.39
C GLU A 332 5.03 -33.32 -15.96
N LYS A 333 3.98 -32.52 -15.72
CA LYS A 333 2.70 -33.02 -15.21
C LYS A 333 1.54 -32.53 -16.07
N GLY A 334 1.24 -33.27 -17.14
CA GLY A 334 0.02 -33.11 -17.97
C GLY A 334 -1.33 -33.24 -17.22
N ASN A 335 -1.33 -33.20 -15.88
CA ASN A 335 -2.49 -33.29 -15.01
C ASN A 335 -2.60 -32.12 -14.00
N CYS A 336 -1.62 -31.21 -13.94
CA CYS A 336 -1.63 -30.15 -12.94
C CYS A 336 -1.85 -28.80 -13.61
N CYS A 337 -3.14 -28.48 -13.86
CA CYS A 337 -3.62 -27.14 -14.14
C CYS A 337 -3.07 -26.52 -15.43
N ASP A 338 -3.93 -26.29 -16.42
CA ASP A 338 -3.52 -25.65 -17.67
C ASP A 338 -3.09 -24.19 -17.42
N LEU A 339 -1.79 -23.97 -17.17
CA LEU A 339 -1.18 -22.66 -16.96
C LEU A 339 -0.87 -21.96 -18.31
N THR A 340 -1.60 -22.30 -19.37
CA THR A 340 -1.56 -21.60 -20.66
C THR A 340 -2.11 -20.19 -20.47
N GLY A 341 -1.23 -19.19 -20.43
CA GLY A 341 -1.61 -17.78 -20.29
C GLY A 341 -1.11 -17.09 -19.03
N VAL A 342 -0.38 -17.78 -18.14
CA VAL A 342 0.27 -17.11 -17.01
C VAL A 342 1.48 -16.32 -17.49
N GLU A 343 1.42 -14.99 -17.38
CA GLU A 343 2.58 -14.13 -17.62
C GLU A 343 3.31 -13.87 -16.29
N ILE A 344 4.64 -14.07 -16.28
CA ILE A 344 5.51 -13.80 -15.13
C ILE A 344 6.35 -12.57 -15.48
N LYS A 345 6.16 -11.43 -14.80
CA LYS A 345 7.11 -10.31 -14.89
C LYS A 345 7.93 -10.19 -13.64
N ILE A 346 9.23 -10.08 -13.85
CA ILE A 346 10.22 -9.85 -12.81
C ILE A 346 10.72 -8.42 -12.98
N PRO A 347 10.45 -7.49 -12.05
CA PRO A 347 11.04 -6.16 -12.11
C PRO A 347 12.56 -6.27 -11.89
N CYS A 348 13.34 -5.99 -12.93
CA CYS A 348 14.80 -5.90 -12.87
C CYS A 348 15.26 -4.44 -12.71
N ASN A 349 16.18 -4.20 -11.78
CA ASN A 349 16.93 -2.95 -11.72
C ASN A 349 18.23 -3.08 -12.53
N GLN A 350 18.63 -1.99 -13.18
CA GLN A 350 19.58 -1.89 -14.31
C GLN A 350 21.06 -2.26 -14.08
N HIS A 351 21.43 -2.96 -13.01
CA HIS A 351 22.86 -3.28 -12.76
C HIS A 351 23.20 -4.77 -12.72
N ASP A 352 22.20 -5.62 -12.95
CA ASP A 352 22.32 -7.07 -12.82
C ASP A 352 22.30 -7.71 -14.21
N LYS A 353 23.46 -8.09 -14.73
CA LYS A 353 23.57 -8.95 -15.93
C LYS A 353 23.07 -10.34 -15.55
N ILE A 354 21.94 -10.73 -16.13
CA ILE A 354 21.38 -12.07 -15.96
C ILE A 354 22.24 -13.04 -16.77
N HIS A 355 22.99 -13.91 -16.09
CA HIS A 355 23.61 -15.08 -16.70
C HIS A 355 22.76 -16.29 -16.34
N PHE A 356 22.09 -16.88 -17.34
CA PHE A 356 21.53 -18.21 -17.20
C PHE A 356 22.65 -19.23 -17.36
N SER A 357 22.66 -20.28 -16.55
CA SER A 357 23.54 -21.44 -16.77
C SER A 357 23.07 -22.18 -18.03
N ASP A 358 24.02 -22.56 -18.89
CA ASP A 358 23.79 -23.09 -20.26
C ASP A 358 23.01 -24.43 -20.35
N GLY A 359 22.47 -24.94 -19.24
CA GLY A 359 21.72 -26.20 -19.21
C GLY A 359 20.23 -26.09 -19.56
N VAL A 360 19.62 -24.89 -19.48
CA VAL A 360 18.15 -24.73 -19.54
C VAL A 360 17.64 -24.29 -20.93
N ILE A 361 18.51 -23.86 -21.85
CA ILE A 361 18.11 -23.20 -23.11
C ILE A 361 17.96 -24.18 -24.30
N ASN A 362 18.46 -25.41 -24.20
CA ASN A 362 18.54 -26.29 -25.37
C ASN A 362 17.23 -27.00 -25.79
N THR A 363 16.09 -26.69 -25.15
CA THR A 363 14.78 -27.24 -25.54
C THR A 363 13.71 -26.15 -25.51
N VAL A 364 13.77 -25.19 -26.43
CA VAL A 364 12.68 -24.24 -26.67
C VAL A 364 12.41 -24.18 -28.17
N SER A 365 11.30 -24.79 -28.62
CA SER A 365 10.83 -24.69 -30.01
C SER A 365 10.27 -23.29 -30.29
N ALA A 366 10.32 -22.87 -31.56
CA ALA A 366 10.08 -21.49 -32.01
C ALA A 366 8.60 -21.00 -31.98
N GLU A 367 7.72 -21.59 -31.15
CA GLU A 367 6.30 -21.23 -31.09
C GLU A 367 5.86 -20.82 -29.67
N TRP A 368 6.34 -19.67 -29.16
CA TRP A 368 5.86 -19.18 -27.87
C TRP A 368 5.61 -17.67 -27.88
N CYS A 369 4.37 -17.31 -27.49
CA CYS A 369 3.82 -15.96 -27.46
C CYS A 369 4.53 -15.01 -26.48
N SER A 370 4.51 -13.74 -26.90
CA SER A 370 4.96 -12.51 -26.25
C SER A 370 5.06 -12.52 -24.71
N VAL A 371 6.30 -12.53 -24.20
CA VAL A 371 6.65 -12.00 -22.88
C VAL A 371 7.12 -10.57 -23.10
N GLU A 372 6.36 -9.58 -22.66
CA GLU A 372 6.71 -8.17 -22.84
C GLU A 372 7.20 -7.57 -21.51
N PHE A 373 8.48 -7.22 -21.47
CA PHE A 373 9.14 -6.62 -20.31
C PHE A 373 8.94 -5.09 -20.33
N GLU A 374 8.27 -4.55 -19.31
CA GLU A 374 8.12 -3.10 -19.15
C GLU A 374 9.08 -2.58 -18.05
N LEU A 375 9.95 -1.64 -18.43
CA LEU A 375 10.97 -1.03 -17.57
C LEU A 375 10.47 0.32 -17.05
N HIS A 376 10.28 0.44 -15.73
CA HIS A 376 9.96 1.72 -15.09
C HIS A 376 11.20 2.36 -14.47
N TRP A 377 11.51 3.58 -14.91
CA TRP A 377 12.60 4.39 -14.39
C TRP A 377 12.12 5.26 -13.22
N HIS A 378 12.85 5.25 -12.10
CA HIS A 378 12.67 6.24 -11.02
C HIS A 378 14.00 6.94 -10.76
N SER A 379 14.07 8.25 -11.02
CA SER A 379 15.27 9.05 -10.77
C SER A 379 15.42 9.29 -9.26
N LEU A 380 16.47 8.76 -8.66
CA LEU A 380 16.85 9.08 -7.29
C LEU A 380 17.70 10.36 -7.30
N ILE A 381 17.15 11.46 -6.78
CA ILE A 381 17.92 12.66 -6.45
C ILE A 381 18.77 12.32 -5.22
N ILE A 382 20.06 12.06 -5.43
CA ILE A 382 21.05 11.81 -4.38
C ILE A 382 21.38 13.16 -3.71
N GLN A 383 21.06 13.29 -2.42
CA GLN A 383 21.63 14.35 -1.58
C GLN A 383 23.12 14.06 -1.34
N GLN A 384 23.98 14.95 -1.84
CA GLN A 384 25.43 14.95 -1.62
C GLN A 384 25.76 15.03 -0.12
N LYS A 385 26.45 14.01 0.40
CA LYS A 385 27.28 14.13 1.62
C LYS A 385 28.76 14.19 1.20
N ARG A 386 29.40 15.33 1.48
CA ARG A 386 30.78 15.70 1.10
C ARG A 386 31.90 14.77 1.63
N GLY A 387 31.64 13.82 2.51
CA GLY A 387 32.70 12.99 3.13
C GLY A 387 33.22 11.81 2.29
N VAL A 388 32.62 11.50 1.13
CA VAL A 388 32.99 10.32 0.32
C VAL A 388 34.06 10.64 -0.74
N LEU A 389 34.18 11.91 -1.15
CA LEU A 389 35.15 12.33 -2.19
C LEU A 389 36.61 12.29 -1.71
N ASP A 390 36.87 12.51 -0.41
CA ASP A 390 38.24 12.49 0.12
C ASP A 390 38.79 11.07 0.29
N ARG A 391 37.92 10.08 0.54
CA ARG A 391 38.32 8.65 0.54
C ARG A 391 38.60 8.11 -0.87
N ILE A 392 37.90 8.62 -1.88
CA ILE A 392 38.12 8.22 -3.28
C ILE A 392 39.44 8.80 -3.81
N ARG A 393 39.84 10.01 -3.36
CA ARG A 393 41.14 10.61 -3.71
C ARG A 393 42.35 9.84 -3.15
N SER A 394 42.24 9.32 -1.92
CA SER A 394 43.31 8.50 -1.33
C SER A 394 43.50 7.16 -2.07
N LEU A 395 42.41 6.50 -2.47
CA LEU A 395 42.45 5.22 -3.18
C LEU A 395 42.95 5.34 -4.63
N LEU A 396 42.72 6.47 -5.29
CA LEU A 396 43.17 6.70 -6.67
C LEU A 396 44.65 7.14 -6.77
N SER A 397 45.28 7.57 -5.68
CA SER A 397 46.71 7.90 -5.67
C SER A 397 47.63 6.68 -5.60
N GLY A 398 47.14 5.53 -5.10
CA GLY A 398 47.90 4.28 -5.01
C GLY A 398 47.83 3.39 -6.25
N TYR A 399 46.87 3.64 -7.16
CA TYR A 399 46.62 2.76 -8.31
C TYR A 399 47.33 3.17 -9.60
N PHE A 400 48.03 4.31 -9.62
CA PHE A 400 48.74 4.81 -10.81
C PHE A 400 50.22 4.41 -10.91
N CYS A 401 50.78 3.66 -9.95
CA CYS A 401 52.18 3.19 -10.01
C CYS A 401 52.39 1.77 -10.57
N LEU A 402 51.33 1.04 -10.96
CA LEU A 402 51.46 -0.38 -11.33
C LEU A 402 51.05 -0.73 -12.78
N ARG A 403 50.85 0.27 -13.63
CA ARG A 403 50.46 0.06 -15.05
C ARG A 403 51.46 0.60 -16.08
N ALA A 404 52.72 0.80 -15.68
CA ALA A 404 53.80 1.26 -16.54
C ALA A 404 54.93 0.23 -16.76
N LEU A 405 54.78 -1.04 -16.33
CA LEU A 405 55.85 -2.05 -16.39
C LEU A 405 55.49 -3.35 -17.13
N TYR A 406 54.39 -3.39 -17.90
CA TYR A 406 53.98 -4.62 -18.61
C TYR A 406 53.82 -4.47 -20.13
N HIS A 407 54.48 -3.48 -20.73
CA HIS A 407 54.57 -3.34 -22.19
C HIS A 407 55.99 -2.95 -22.63
N THR A 408 56.98 -3.75 -22.22
CA THR A 408 58.30 -3.88 -22.87
C THR A 408 58.98 -5.11 -22.30
N CYS A 409 59.00 -6.20 -23.07
CA CYS A 409 59.99 -7.30 -23.15
C CYS A 409 59.33 -8.67 -23.36
N CYS A 410 59.68 -9.26 -24.52
CA CYS A 410 59.42 -10.60 -25.05
C CYS A 410 58.00 -10.87 -25.58
#